data_AF-A0A518CXQ7-F1
#
_entry.id   AF-A0A518CXQ7-F1
#
_cell.length_a   1.000
_cell.length_b   1.000
_cell.length_c   1.000
_cell.angle_alpha   90.00
_cell.angle_beta   90.00
_cell.angle_gamma   90.00
#
_symmetry.space_group_name_H-M   'P 1'
#
loop_
_entity.id
_entity.type
_entity.pdbx_description
1 polymer ?
#
loop_
_entity_poly.entity_id
_entity_poly.type
_entity_poly.pdbx_seq_one_letter_code
_entity_poly.pdbx_strand_id
1 'polypeptide(L)'
;MTKRIPDEAFTFYMGLGPDRSYQKVADRFDVSKRAVSKRAQADDWAGRAEKIQAESRARQDAGIVDAFDEMNQRHLKVLKVIQGKALEALRTLPLERATDAVKALELVMKQERIARGDPDEGNETVEQLIKREYERWLVASDGTESDR
;
A
#
# COMPACT_ATOMS: atom_id res chain seq x y z
N MET A 1 -33.34 -1.25 -40.88
CA MET A 1 -32.32 -0.21 -40.59
C MET A 1 -31.27 -0.81 -39.67
N THR A 2 -30.01 -0.87 -40.10
CA THR A 2 -28.90 -1.38 -39.28
C THR A 2 -28.46 -0.28 -38.32
N LYS A 3 -28.94 -0.30 -37.07
CA LYS A 3 -28.46 0.61 -36.03
C LYS A 3 -27.00 0.26 -35.73
N ARG A 4 -26.10 1.22 -35.96
CA ARG A 4 -24.66 1.08 -35.68
C ARG A 4 -24.43 1.36 -34.20
N ILE A 5 -23.53 0.59 -33.57
CA ILE A 5 -23.14 0.82 -32.17
C ILE A 5 -22.32 2.11 -32.10
N PRO A 6 -22.70 3.08 -31.25
CA PRO A 6 -21.92 4.30 -31.05
C PRO A 6 -20.57 4.04 -30.37
N ASP A 7 -19.58 4.91 -30.61
CA ASP A 7 -18.25 4.79 -30.00
C ASP A 7 -18.28 4.99 -28.47
N GLU A 8 -19.27 5.73 -27.95
CA GLU A 8 -19.54 5.91 -26.52
C GLU A 8 -20.04 4.63 -25.81
N ALA A 9 -20.38 3.57 -26.56
CA ALA A 9 -20.87 2.33 -25.97
C ALA A 9 -19.83 1.65 -25.06
N PHE A 10 -18.55 1.79 -25.37
CA PHE A 10 -17.47 1.34 -24.49
C PHE A 10 -17.40 2.16 -23.19
N THR A 11 -17.57 3.48 -23.27
CA THR A 11 -17.58 4.35 -22.08
C THR A 11 -18.77 4.01 -21.17
N PHE A 12 -19.95 3.78 -21.75
CA PHE A 12 -21.11 3.33 -20.98
C PHE A 12 -20.86 1.94 -20.35
N TYR A 13 -20.29 1.00 -21.10
CA TYR A 13 -19.88 -0.31 -20.58
C TYR A 13 -18.91 -0.17 -19.40
N MET A 14 -17.91 0.72 -19.48
CA MET A 14 -16.99 1.00 -18.38
C MET A 14 -17.69 1.59 -17.15
N GLY A 15 -18.66 2.48 -17.36
CA GLY A 15 -19.45 3.10 -16.28
C GLY A 15 -20.31 2.13 -15.47
N LEU A 16 -20.58 0.92 -15.98
CA LEU A 16 -21.31 -0.12 -15.25
C LEU A 16 -20.48 -0.82 -14.16
N GLY A 17 -19.16 -0.66 -14.17
CA GLY A 17 -18.27 -1.19 -13.12
C GLY A 17 -18.41 -2.71 -12.92
N PRO A 18 -18.76 -3.20 -11.71
CA PRO A 18 -18.93 -4.63 -11.42
C PRO A 18 -20.16 -5.24 -12.12
N ASP A 19 -21.17 -4.43 -12.44
CA ASP A 19 -22.42 -4.88 -13.07
C ASP A 19 -22.36 -4.86 -14.61
N ARG A 20 -21.14 -4.89 -15.16
CA ARG A 20 -20.85 -4.86 -16.59
C ARG A 20 -21.58 -5.98 -17.32
N SER A 21 -22.37 -5.60 -18.32
CA SER A 21 -23.13 -6.55 -19.14
C SER A 21 -23.37 -6.02 -20.54
N TYR A 22 -23.08 -6.84 -21.55
CA TYR A 22 -23.40 -6.53 -22.94
C TYR A 22 -24.91 -6.41 -23.18
N GLN A 23 -25.75 -7.03 -22.34
CA GLN A 23 -27.20 -6.86 -22.42
C GLN A 23 -27.60 -5.43 -22.03
N LYS A 24 -27.04 -4.88 -20.95
CA LYS A 24 -27.32 -3.49 -20.53
C LYS A 24 -26.87 -2.47 -21.58
N VAL A 25 -25.76 -2.72 -22.26
CA VAL A 25 -25.30 -1.90 -23.39
C VAL A 25 -26.28 -2.01 -24.57
N ALA A 26 -26.71 -3.23 -24.90
CA ALA A 26 -27.69 -3.48 -25.96
C ALA A 26 -29.01 -2.75 -25.71
N ASP A 27 -29.54 -2.83 -24.48
CA ASP A 27 -30.76 -2.16 -24.07
C ASP A 27 -30.62 -0.62 -24.13
N ARG A 28 -29.47 -0.08 -23.72
CA ARG A 28 -29.19 1.37 -23.71
C ARG A 28 -29.16 1.99 -25.11
N PHE A 29 -28.69 1.25 -26.10
CA PHE A 29 -28.49 1.72 -27.48
C PHE A 29 -29.51 1.15 -28.48
N ASP A 30 -30.49 0.39 -28.00
CA ASP A 30 -31.52 -0.28 -28.81
C ASP A 30 -30.91 -1.08 -29.98
N VAL A 31 -29.93 -1.91 -29.64
CA VAL A 31 -29.23 -2.82 -30.58
C VAL A 31 -29.28 -4.24 -30.04
N SER A 32 -29.00 -5.24 -30.88
CA SER A 32 -28.95 -6.63 -30.41
C SER A 32 -27.69 -6.89 -29.59
N LYS A 33 -27.81 -7.71 -28.53
CA LYS A 33 -26.66 -8.20 -27.74
C LYS A 33 -25.58 -8.83 -28.62
N ARG A 34 -25.97 -9.56 -29.67
CA ARG A 34 -25.02 -10.18 -30.63
C ARG A 34 -24.17 -9.14 -31.35
N ALA A 35 -24.75 -8.01 -31.75
CA ALA A 35 -23.99 -6.92 -32.35
C ALA A 35 -22.99 -6.32 -31.36
N VAL A 36 -23.42 -6.11 -30.11
CA VAL A 36 -22.55 -5.62 -29.02
C VAL A 36 -21.41 -6.58 -28.76
N SER A 37 -21.67 -7.88 -28.63
CA SER A 37 -20.63 -8.89 -28.41
C SER A 37 -19.63 -8.95 -29.57
N LYS A 38 -20.09 -8.89 -30.83
CA LYS A 38 -19.20 -8.87 -31.99
C LYS A 38 -18.30 -7.63 -31.98
N ARG A 39 -18.85 -6.46 -31.65
CA ARG A 39 -18.08 -5.22 -31.54
C ARG A 39 -17.10 -5.26 -30.36
N ALA A 40 -17.55 -5.74 -29.20
CA ALA A 40 -16.74 -5.87 -28.00
C ALA A 40 -15.55 -6.82 -28.21
N GLN A 41 -15.73 -7.90 -28.98
CA GLN A 41 -14.66 -8.80 -29.37
C GLN A 41 -13.69 -8.16 -30.37
N ALA A 42 -14.21 -7.46 -31.38
CA ALA A 42 -13.38 -6.79 -32.39
C ALA A 42 -12.50 -5.68 -31.80
N ASP A 43 -13.02 -4.97 -30.79
CA ASP A 43 -12.35 -3.84 -30.13
C ASP A 43 -11.68 -4.22 -28.80
N ASP A 44 -11.66 -5.51 -28.46
CA ASP A 44 -11.16 -6.07 -27.19
C ASP A 44 -11.59 -5.26 -25.94
N TRP A 45 -12.90 -5.14 -25.74
CA TRP A 45 -13.44 -4.38 -24.60
C TRP A 45 -13.01 -4.97 -23.25
N ALA A 46 -12.85 -6.29 -23.16
CA ALA A 46 -12.43 -6.96 -21.94
C ALA A 46 -10.98 -6.60 -21.58
N GLY A 47 -10.02 -6.79 -22.51
CA GLY A 47 -8.62 -6.48 -22.27
C GLY A 47 -8.38 -4.99 -22.04
N ARG A 48 -9.09 -4.11 -22.76
CA ARG A 48 -9.04 -2.66 -22.51
C ARG A 48 -9.54 -2.29 -21.12
N ALA A 49 -10.63 -2.91 -20.68
CA ALA A 49 -11.18 -2.63 -19.36
C ALA A 49 -10.29 -3.15 -18.23
N GLU A 50 -9.68 -4.32 -18.41
CA GLU A 50 -8.67 -4.86 -17.48
C GLU A 50 -7.46 -3.94 -17.39
N LYS A 51 -6.93 -3.46 -18.52
CA LYS A 51 -5.81 -2.50 -18.55
C LYS A 51 -6.13 -1.22 -17.79
N ILE A 52 -7.30 -0.61 -18.04
CA ILE A 52 -7.73 0.60 -17.32
C ILE A 52 -7.88 0.33 -15.82
N GLN A 53 -8.42 -0.82 -15.45
CA GLN A 53 -8.59 -1.19 -14.05
C GLN A 53 -7.22 -1.42 -13.37
N ALA A 54 -6.27 -2.07 -14.06
CA ALA A 54 -4.91 -2.27 -13.56
C ALA A 54 -4.18 -0.94 -13.38
N GLU A 55 -4.25 -0.02 -14.35
CA GLU A 55 -3.67 1.33 -14.24
C GLU A 55 -4.30 2.14 -13.10
N SER A 56 -5.62 2.03 -12.91
CA SER A 56 -6.32 2.68 -11.80
C SER A 56 -5.88 2.13 -10.44
N ARG A 57 -5.72 0.81 -10.32
CA ARG A 57 -5.22 0.17 -9.09
C ARG A 57 -3.79 0.60 -8.80
N ALA A 58 -2.89 0.53 -9.78
CA ALA A 58 -1.52 0.97 -9.63
C ALA A 58 -1.41 2.43 -9.17
N ARG A 59 -2.27 3.32 -9.69
CA ARG A 59 -2.32 4.72 -9.25
C ARG A 59 -2.85 4.86 -7.82
N GLN A 60 -3.85 4.09 -7.44
CA GLN A 60 -4.39 4.09 -6.07
C GLN A 60 -3.34 3.57 -5.08
N ASP A 61 -2.67 2.47 -5.41
CA ASP A 61 -1.62 1.88 -4.59
C ASP A 61 -0.45 2.86 -4.39
N ALA A 62 0.01 3.50 -5.48
CA ALA A 62 1.03 4.54 -5.40
C ALA A 62 0.59 5.72 -4.51
N GLY A 63 -0.65 6.20 -4.68
CA GLY A 63 -1.18 7.29 -3.85
C GLY A 63 -1.31 6.94 -2.36
N ILE A 64 -1.57 5.67 -2.03
CA ILE A 64 -1.59 5.19 -0.65
C ILE A 64 -0.17 5.24 -0.07
N VAL A 65 0.83 4.73 -0.79
CA VAL A 65 2.23 4.76 -0.36
C VAL A 65 2.69 6.21 -0.15
N ASP A 66 2.43 7.09 -1.11
CA ASP A 66 2.79 8.51 -1.01
C ASP A 66 2.13 9.20 0.20
N ALA A 67 0.85 8.89 0.47
CA ALA A 67 0.14 9.44 1.63
C ALA A 67 0.72 8.93 2.97
N PHE A 68 1.13 7.66 3.04
CA PHE A 68 1.84 7.13 4.20
C PHE A 68 3.19 7.80 4.41
N ASP A 69 3.96 8.00 3.34
CA ASP A 69 5.24 8.67 3.39
C ASP A 69 5.09 10.13 3.83
N GLU A 70 4.12 10.86 3.29
CA GLU A 70 3.84 12.25 3.71
C GLU A 70 3.46 12.31 5.20
N MET A 71 2.59 11.40 5.66
CA MET A 71 2.22 11.30 7.06
C MET A 71 3.43 11.00 7.95
N ASN A 72 4.27 10.04 7.57
CA ASN A 72 5.48 9.68 8.30
C ASN A 72 6.44 10.86 8.38
N GLN A 73 6.66 11.60 7.29
CA GLN A 73 7.50 12.81 7.30
C GLN A 73 6.98 13.88 8.25
N ARG A 74 5.66 14.11 8.27
CA ARG A 74 5.04 15.04 9.22
C ARG A 74 5.21 14.59 10.66
N HIS A 75 4.99 13.31 10.96
CA HIS A 75 5.17 12.76 12.30
C HIS A 75 6.63 12.83 12.75
N LEU A 76 7.60 12.48 11.90
CA LEU A 76 9.03 12.60 12.19
C LEU A 76 9.43 14.05 12.53
N LYS A 77 8.88 15.05 11.84
CA LYS A 77 9.13 16.47 12.19
C LYS A 77 8.63 16.81 13.60
N VAL A 78 7.45 16.34 13.97
CA VAL A 78 6.89 16.55 15.33
C VAL A 78 7.73 15.83 16.38
N LEU A 79 8.13 14.58 16.12
CA LEU A 79 8.98 13.79 17.00
C LEU A 79 10.32 14.50 17.29
N LYS A 80 10.98 15.04 16.26
CA LYS A 80 12.22 15.85 16.44
C LYS A 80 12.04 17.05 17.36
N VAL A 81 10.89 17.74 17.29
CA VAL A 81 10.61 18.88 18.19
C VAL A 81 10.47 18.41 19.63
N ILE A 82 9.77 17.29 19.86
CA ILE A 82 9.61 16.72 21.22
C ILE A 82 10.96 16.25 21.75
N GLN A 83 11.77 15.60 20.92
CA GLN A 83 13.14 15.19 21.25
C GLN A 83 13.98 16.39 21.69
N GLY A 84 13.93 17.50 20.95
CA GLY A 84 14.62 18.74 21.30
C GLY A 84 14.21 19.25 22.70
N LYS A 85 12.91 19.33 22.96
CA LYS A 85 12.38 19.76 24.27
C LYS A 85 12.77 18.83 25.41
N ALA A 86 12.74 17.52 25.18
CA ALA A 86 13.16 16.52 26.17
C ALA A 86 14.65 16.67 26.49
N LEU A 87 15.51 16.86 25.47
CA LEU A 87 16.93 17.10 25.66
C LEU A 87 17.22 18.42 26.37
N GLU A 88 16.48 19.49 26.08
CA GLU A 88 16.56 20.75 26.81
C GLU A 88 16.21 20.57 28.28
N ALA A 89 15.10 19.90 28.58
CA ALA A 89 14.69 19.61 29.95
C ALA A 89 15.76 18.79 30.71
N LEU A 90 16.36 17.79 30.05
CA LEU A 90 17.45 16.97 30.61
C LEU A 90 18.74 17.76 30.85
N ARG A 91 19.00 18.83 30.10
CA ARG A 91 20.15 19.73 30.35
C ARG A 91 19.93 20.63 31.55
N THR A 92 18.68 20.99 31.85
CA THR A 92 18.34 21.97 32.89
C THR A 92 17.94 21.37 34.22
N LEU A 93 17.37 20.16 34.22
CA LEU A 93 16.86 19.50 35.43
C LEU A 93 17.91 18.53 36.00
N PRO A 94 18.02 18.42 37.34
CA PRO A 94 18.70 17.29 37.97
C PRO A 94 18.09 15.97 37.49
N LEU A 95 18.92 14.97 37.21
CA LEU A 95 18.46 13.70 36.61
C LEU A 95 17.37 13.00 37.43
N GLU A 96 17.39 13.11 38.76
CA GLU A 96 16.36 12.51 39.63
C GLU A 96 14.96 13.13 39.43
N ARG A 97 14.90 14.33 38.83
CA ARG A 97 13.65 15.06 38.54
C ARG A 97 13.30 15.09 37.05
N ALA A 98 14.09 14.42 36.20
CA ALA A 98 13.94 14.47 34.75
C ALA A 98 13.24 13.22 34.16
N THR A 99 12.58 12.42 35.00
CA THR A 99 11.89 11.17 34.60
C THR A 99 10.91 11.34 33.45
N ASP A 100 10.12 12.41 33.44
CA ASP A 100 9.17 12.67 32.35
C ASP A 100 9.89 13.02 31.03
N ALA A 101 11.02 13.72 31.10
CA ALA A 101 11.84 14.02 29.93
C ALA A 101 12.53 12.77 29.37
N VAL A 102 13.01 11.87 30.24
CA VAL A 102 13.56 10.56 29.83
C VAL A 102 12.48 9.72 29.12
N LYS A 103 11.29 9.60 29.72
CA LYS A 103 10.17 8.86 29.12
C LYS A 103 9.72 9.45 27.78
N ALA A 104 9.63 10.77 27.69
CA ALA A 104 9.29 11.43 26.43
C ALA A 104 10.33 11.14 25.35
N LEU A 105 11.62 11.16 25.69
CA LEU A 105 12.72 10.85 24.78
C LEU A 105 12.68 9.39 24.30
N GLU A 106 12.46 8.45 25.22
CA GLU A 106 12.33 7.01 24.93
C GLU A 106 11.15 6.73 23.99
N LEU A 107 9.98 7.28 24.29
CA LEU A 107 8.78 7.12 23.46
C LEU A 107 9.00 7.68 22.06
N VAL A 108 9.61 8.86 21.94
CA VAL A 108 9.92 9.48 20.65
C VAL A 108 10.87 8.61 19.83
N MET A 109 11.95 8.11 20.43
CA MET A 109 12.90 7.24 19.75
C MET A 109 12.24 5.95 19.27
N LYS A 110 11.35 5.36 20.07
CA LYS A 110 10.56 4.18 19.66
C LYS A 110 9.67 4.49 18.46
N GLN A 111 8.98 5.62 18.47
CA GLN A 111 8.11 6.03 17.35
C GLN A 111 8.89 6.36 16.08
N GLU A 112 10.09 6.94 16.19
CA GLU A 112 10.95 7.18 15.03
C GLU A 112 11.43 5.88 14.37
N ARG A 113 11.76 4.86 15.17
CA ARG A 113 12.12 3.52 14.69
C ARG A 113 10.97 2.87 13.93
N ILE A 114 9.76 2.88 14.52
CA ILE A 114 8.54 2.34 13.89
C ILE A 114 8.26 3.07 12.56
N ALA A 115 8.34 4.40 12.53
CA ALA A 115 8.12 5.19 11.31
C ALA A 115 9.16 4.92 10.21
N ARG A 116 10.32 4.35 10.54
CA ARG A 116 11.38 3.95 9.61
C ARG A 116 11.31 2.48 9.20
N GLY A 117 10.33 1.74 9.73
CA GLY A 117 10.11 0.33 9.40
C GLY A 117 10.80 -0.66 10.34
N ASP A 118 11.34 -0.22 11.47
CA ASP A 118 11.79 -1.16 12.50
C ASP A 118 10.56 -1.85 13.13
N PRO A 119 10.60 -3.18 13.32
CA PRO A 119 9.52 -3.89 13.97
C PRO A 119 9.35 -3.38 15.41
N ASP A 120 8.10 -3.12 15.80
CA ASP A 120 7.77 -2.87 17.20
C ASP A 120 7.95 -4.19 17.96
N GLU A 121 8.96 -4.28 18.82
CA GLU A 121 9.25 -5.46 19.65
C GLU A 121 8.02 -5.93 20.47
N GLY A 122 7.02 -5.07 20.67
CA GLY A 122 5.76 -5.39 21.35
C GLY A 122 4.62 -5.93 20.46
N ASN A 123 4.77 -5.90 19.12
CA ASN A 123 3.76 -6.29 18.14
C ASN A 123 4.30 -7.28 17.08
N GLU A 124 5.44 -7.93 17.33
CA GLU A 124 5.91 -9.02 16.47
C GLU A 124 4.87 -10.15 16.49
N THR A 125 4.31 -10.46 15.32
CA THR A 125 3.46 -11.65 15.15
C THR A 125 4.28 -12.91 15.38
N VAL A 126 3.63 -13.98 15.83
CA VAL A 126 4.29 -15.28 16.05
C VAL A 126 5.03 -15.75 14.79
N GLU A 127 4.46 -15.50 13.59
CA GLU A 127 5.15 -15.81 12.33
C GLU A 127 6.44 -15.01 12.13
N GLN A 128 6.46 -13.73 12.47
CA GLN A 128 7.67 -12.88 12.34
C GLN A 128 8.76 -13.31 13.32
N LEU A 129 8.36 -13.69 14.54
CA LEU A 129 9.28 -14.17 15.56
C LEU A 129 9.88 -15.53 15.18
N ILE A 130 9.05 -16.44 14.66
CA ILE A 130 9.51 -17.73 14.12
C ILE A 130 10.46 -17.53 12.93
N LYS A 131 10.13 -16.64 11.98
CA LYS A 131 10.98 -16.38 10.81
C LYS A 131 12.34 -15.82 11.21
N ARG A 132 12.37 -14.86 12.15
CA ARG A 132 13.62 -14.28 12.67
C ARG A 132 14.49 -15.31 13.36
N GLU A 133 13.91 -16.14 14.23
CA GLU A 133 14.66 -17.22 14.90
C GLU A 133 15.10 -18.30 13.89
N TYR A 134 14.30 -18.61 12.88
CA TYR A 134 14.70 -19.51 11.80
C TYR A 134 15.91 -18.96 11.03
N GLU A 135 15.87 -17.70 10.60
CA GLU A 135 16.98 -17.02 9.90
C GLU A 135 18.24 -16.90 10.76
N ARG A 136 18.08 -16.69 12.07
CA ARG A 136 19.20 -16.59 13.02
C ARG A 136 19.90 -17.93 13.27
N TRP A 137 19.18 -19.04 13.25
CA TRP A 137 19.72 -20.37 13.59
C TRP A 137 20.05 -21.23 12.36
N LEU A 138 19.53 -20.89 11.17
CA LEU A 138 19.78 -21.58 9.90
C LEU A 138 20.56 -20.72 8.90
N VAL A 139 21.53 -19.93 9.37
CA VAL A 139 22.69 -19.64 8.53
C VAL A 139 23.38 -20.97 8.31
N ALA A 140 23.25 -21.52 7.11
CA ALA A 140 23.96 -22.73 6.72
C ALA A 140 25.41 -22.57 7.17
N SER A 141 25.88 -23.48 8.04
CA SER A 141 27.30 -23.73 8.13
C SER A 141 27.69 -24.18 6.73
N ASP A 142 28.15 -23.25 5.90
CA ASP A 142 28.73 -23.54 4.60
C ASP A 142 29.79 -24.59 4.87
N GLY A 143 29.46 -25.81 4.48
CA GLY A 143 30.24 -26.99 4.75
C GLY A 143 31.62 -26.77 4.21
N THR A 144 32.59 -26.60 5.09
CA THR A 144 33.98 -26.93 4.79
C THR A 144 34.09 -28.45 4.65
N GLU A 145 33.51 -28.99 3.58
CA GLU A 145 33.89 -30.27 3.00
C GLU A 145 35.10 -29.98 2.10
N SER A 146 36.26 -29.81 2.73
CA SER A 146 37.54 -29.91 2.03
C SER A 146 37.96 -31.37 2.10
N ASP A 147 37.71 -32.07 1.00
CA ASP A 147 38.25 -33.35 0.59
C ASP A 147 39.63 -33.68 1.20
N ARG A 148 39.74 -34.85 1.84
CA ARG A 148 40.99 -35.55 2.13
C ARG A 148 40.80 -37.06 2.01
#